data_AF-A0ABD1IWP6-F1
#
_entry.id   AF-A0ABD1IWP6-F1
#
_cell.length_a   1.000
_cell.length_b   1.000
_cell.length_c   1.000
_cell.angle_alpha   90.00
_cell.angle_beta   90.00
_cell.angle_gamma   90.00
#
_symmetry.space_group_name_H-M   'P 1'
#
loop_
_entity.id
_entity.type
_entity.pdbx_description
1 polymer ?
#
loop_
_entity_poly.entity_id
_entity_poly.type
_entity_poly.pdbx_seq_one_letter_code
_entity_poly.pdbx_strand_id
1 'polypeptide(L)'
;MSAPGLPPRDELLRKEQEQMMEFITQKMLLLGEKAMLQKSVREEKKLLVENAKLKEEIEQLKKQLQENQRRKAAKLKALAEAQPASPSPPEPTGGATLTPSATPAPRPAPRSEARKKKGACRRSGGQECELAVWQLDLRVGRILSARQHPEAESLCVQEVDLGEGQPRTAVSRVMTNTPTEQMSESLCVCVCNGRAVRVRGVLSKVHVLCAADSAHLEMIAPPTSAQPGDRVTFNNYPGEPDRELSPRVFGRLQPDLSIDVRGVACYRGVAFEVKGKGLCRAPSVCNGSIK
;
A
#
# COMPACT_ATOMS: atom_id res chain seq x y z
N MET A 1 27.17 40.11 -60.58
CA MET A 1 27.71 39.52 -59.34
C MET A 1 27.28 40.41 -58.20
N SER A 2 26.25 40.03 -57.43
CA SER A 2 25.75 40.83 -56.31
C SER A 2 26.35 40.32 -55.02
N ALA A 3 27.08 41.18 -54.31
CA ALA A 3 27.65 40.87 -53.01
C ALA A 3 26.54 40.79 -51.94
N PRO A 4 26.61 39.84 -50.98
CA PRO A 4 25.66 39.77 -49.88
C PRO A 4 25.87 40.95 -48.94
N GLY A 5 24.82 41.74 -48.73
CA GLY A 5 24.83 42.91 -47.85
C GLY A 5 25.04 42.50 -46.39
N LEU A 6 25.97 43.16 -45.71
CA LEU A 6 26.17 43.06 -44.26
C LEU A 6 24.89 43.48 -43.52
N PRO A 7 24.48 42.76 -42.46
CA PRO A 7 23.28 43.11 -41.70
C PRO A 7 23.43 44.49 -41.03
N PRO A 8 22.35 45.29 -40.94
CA PRO A 8 22.38 46.62 -40.34
C PRO A 8 22.81 46.53 -38.87
N ARG A 9 23.64 47.49 -38.40
CA ARG A 9 24.25 47.51 -37.05
C ARG A 9 23.25 47.27 -35.90
N ASP A 10 22.01 47.71 -36.06
CA ASP A 10 20.95 47.53 -35.07
C ASP A 10 20.53 46.07 -34.88
N GLU A 11 20.66 45.24 -35.93
CA GLU A 11 20.36 43.81 -35.86
C GLU A 11 21.45 43.03 -35.13
N LEU A 12 22.71 43.46 -35.25
CA LEU A 12 23.84 42.89 -34.49
C LEU A 12 23.70 43.20 -33.00
N LEU A 13 23.37 44.45 -32.66
CA LEU A 13 23.15 44.85 -31.27
C LEU A 13 21.98 44.09 -30.62
N ARG A 14 20.90 43.84 -31.37
CA ARG A 14 19.76 43.02 -30.90
C ARG A 14 20.19 41.57 -30.65
N LYS A 15 20.95 40.97 -31.57
CA LYS A 15 21.49 39.61 -31.38
C LYS A 15 22.42 39.53 -30.18
N GLU A 16 23.26 40.53 -29.94
CA GLU A 16 24.11 40.61 -28.74
C GLU A 16 23.28 40.75 -27.45
N GLN A 17 22.20 41.54 -27.48
CA GLN A 17 21.26 41.67 -26.36
C GLN A 17 20.50 40.37 -26.07
N GLU A 18 20.05 39.67 -27.12
CA GLU A 18 19.39 38.36 -27.02
C GLU A 18 20.34 37.31 -26.43
N GLN A 19 21.57 37.23 -26.93
CA GLN A 19 22.61 36.33 -26.40
C GLN A 19 22.94 36.63 -24.93
N MET A 20 22.99 37.91 -24.56
CA MET A 20 23.21 38.31 -23.17
C MET A 20 22.04 37.91 -22.27
N MET A 21 20.80 38.06 -22.74
CA MET A 21 19.61 37.67 -21.99
C MET A 21 19.50 36.16 -21.83
N GLU A 22 19.84 35.39 -22.87
CA GLU A 22 19.93 33.93 -22.80
C GLU A 22 20.99 33.48 -21.79
N PHE A 23 22.17 34.10 -21.81
CA PHE A 23 23.24 33.80 -20.85
C PHE A 23 22.81 34.07 -19.40
N ILE A 24 22.14 35.20 -19.15
CA ILE A 24 21.61 35.55 -17.82
C ILE A 24 20.53 34.53 -17.39
N THR A 25 19.65 34.13 -18.31
CA THR A 25 18.59 33.15 -18.05
C THR A 25 19.19 31.78 -17.70
N GLN A 26 20.17 31.31 -18.47
CA GLN A 26 20.90 30.08 -18.18
C GLN A 26 21.60 30.13 -16.82
N LYS A 27 22.24 31.25 -16.47
CA LYS A 27 22.88 31.43 -15.16
C LYS A 27 21.87 31.39 -14.02
N MET A 28 20.69 31.99 -14.19
CA MET A 28 19.63 31.97 -13.18
C MET A 28 19.10 30.55 -12.95
N LEU A 29 18.89 29.78 -14.03
CA LEU A 29 18.49 28.37 -13.97
C LEU A 29 19.54 27.52 -13.22
N LEU A 30 20.81 27.63 -13.59
CA LEU A 30 21.91 26.92 -12.93
C LEU A 30 22.02 27.29 -11.44
N LEU A 31 21.78 28.55 -11.08
CA LEU A 31 21.79 28.97 -9.68
C LEU A 31 20.63 28.34 -8.90
N GLY A 32 19.44 28.26 -9.51
CA GLY A 32 18.27 27.61 -8.95
C GLY A 32 18.47 26.11 -8.75
N GLU A 33 19.01 25.42 -9.75
CA GLU A 33 19.37 24.00 -9.67
C GLU A 33 20.40 23.73 -8.57
N LYS A 34 21.45 24.56 -8.49
CA LYS A 34 22.47 24.47 -7.42
C LYS A 34 21.84 24.64 -6.05
N ALA A 35 20.90 25.58 -5.88
CA ALA A 35 20.22 25.78 -4.60
C ALA A 35 19.32 24.59 -4.22
N MET A 36 18.63 23.99 -5.21
CA MET A 36 17.83 22.79 -4.98
C MET A 36 18.70 21.57 -4.61
N LEU A 37 19.78 21.33 -5.34
CA LEU A 37 20.75 20.28 -5.03
C LEU A 37 21.35 20.47 -3.65
N GLN A 38 21.71 21.70 -3.28
CA GLN A 38 22.27 21.98 -1.96
C GLN A 38 21.28 21.71 -0.83
N LYS A 39 19.97 21.94 -1.04
CA LYS A 39 18.91 21.57 -0.08
C LYS A 39 18.80 20.05 0.04
N SER A 40 18.72 19.35 -1.09
CA SER A 40 18.63 17.88 -1.13
C SER A 40 19.82 17.20 -0.44
N VAL A 41 21.05 17.63 -0.71
CA VAL A 41 22.26 17.09 -0.07
C VAL A 41 22.26 17.33 1.45
N ARG A 42 21.71 18.46 1.92
CA ARG A 42 21.59 18.73 3.37
C ARG A 42 20.58 17.79 4.03
N GLU A 43 19.45 17.53 3.38
CA GLU A 43 18.43 16.60 3.86
C GLU A 43 18.96 15.17 3.89
N GLU A 44 19.64 14.73 2.83
CA GLU A 44 20.28 13.41 2.77
C GLU A 44 21.28 13.21 3.93
N LYS A 45 22.15 14.20 4.18
CA LYS A 45 23.09 14.14 5.30
C LYS A 45 22.39 14.07 6.67
N LYS A 46 21.29 14.78 6.85
CA LYS A 46 20.48 14.70 8.08
C LYS A 46 19.89 13.30 8.25
N LEU A 47 19.28 12.76 7.21
CA LEU A 47 18.69 11.42 7.21
C LEU A 47 19.75 10.34 7.48
N LEU A 48 20.97 10.48 6.95
CA LEU A 48 22.06 9.54 7.23
C LEU A 48 22.45 9.53 8.71
N VAL A 49 22.53 10.71 9.35
CA VAL A 49 22.82 10.82 10.79
C VAL A 49 21.68 10.23 11.62
N GLU A 50 20.43 10.50 11.27
CA GLU A 50 19.27 9.96 11.96
C GLU A 50 19.19 8.44 11.82
N ASN A 51 19.41 7.90 10.62
CA ASN A 51 19.47 6.46 10.39
C ASN A 51 20.61 5.79 11.18
N ALA A 52 21.75 6.45 11.36
CA ALA A 52 22.83 5.93 12.20
C ALA A 52 22.39 5.85 13.68
N LYS A 53 21.79 6.92 14.21
CA LYS A 53 21.26 6.95 15.59
C LYS A 53 20.19 5.89 15.83
N LEU A 54 19.22 5.78 14.92
CA LEU A 54 18.15 4.79 15.02
C LEU A 54 18.70 3.36 15.00
N LYS A 55 19.77 3.09 14.22
CA LYS A 55 20.44 1.78 14.24
C LYS A 55 21.08 1.48 15.60
N GLU A 56 21.75 2.47 16.21
CA GLU A 56 22.33 2.32 17.54
C GLU A 56 21.25 2.09 18.61
N GLU A 57 20.15 2.84 18.56
CA GLU A 57 19.01 2.66 19.47
C GLU A 57 18.36 1.27 19.32
N ILE A 58 18.18 0.79 18.09
CA ILE A 58 17.68 -0.56 17.82
C ILE A 58 18.61 -1.62 18.41
N GLU A 59 19.93 -1.44 18.29
CA GLU A 59 20.91 -2.38 18.87
C GLU A 59 20.86 -2.36 20.40
N GLN A 60 20.76 -1.18 21.01
CA GLN A 60 20.62 -1.05 22.46
C GLN A 60 19.33 -1.70 22.98
N LEU A 61 18.20 -1.44 22.32
CA LEU A 61 16.91 -2.06 22.67
C LEU A 61 16.95 -3.58 22.53
N LYS A 62 17.61 -4.11 21.48
CA LYS A 62 17.82 -5.56 21.33
C LYS A 62 18.64 -6.14 22.49
N LYS A 63 19.72 -5.48 22.90
CA LYS A 63 20.54 -5.90 24.06
C LYS A 63 19.71 -5.89 25.35
N GLN A 64 18.95 -4.84 25.60
CA GLN A 64 18.07 -4.74 26.77
C GLN A 64 16.99 -5.84 26.77
N LEU A 65 16.41 -6.14 25.61
CA LEU A 65 15.39 -7.18 25.49
C LEU A 65 15.98 -8.57 25.76
N GLN A 66 17.16 -8.86 25.23
CA GLN A 66 17.88 -10.10 25.49
C GLN A 66 18.28 -10.24 26.96
N GLU A 67 18.73 -9.17 27.61
CA GLU A 67 19.03 -9.16 29.04
C GLU A 67 17.77 -9.38 29.88
N ASN A 68 16.67 -8.71 29.56
CA ASN A 68 15.38 -8.90 30.22
C ASN A 68 14.86 -10.32 30.06
N GLN A 69 15.04 -10.94 28.88
CA GLN A 69 14.72 -12.36 28.67
C GLN A 69 15.61 -13.27 29.51
N ARG A 70 16.92 -13.01 29.60
CA ARG A 70 17.84 -13.76 30.47
C ARG A 70 17.47 -13.62 31.95
N ARG A 71 17.17 -12.42 32.42
CA ARG A 71 16.73 -12.16 33.81
C ARG A 71 15.41 -12.87 34.11
N LYS A 72 14.44 -12.85 33.18
CA LYS A 72 13.19 -13.60 33.31
C LYS A 72 13.43 -15.11 33.35
N ALA A 73 14.28 -15.64 32.46
CA ALA A 73 14.63 -17.05 32.40
C ALA A 73 15.36 -17.51 33.68
N ALA A 74 16.30 -16.72 34.20
CA ALA A 74 16.98 -16.99 35.46
C ALA A 74 16.00 -16.96 36.65
N LYS A 75 15.05 -16.01 36.67
CA LYS A 75 14.02 -15.93 37.71
C LYS A 75 13.04 -17.11 37.66
N LEU A 76 12.66 -17.57 36.46
CA LEU A 76 11.86 -18.78 36.24
C LEU A 76 12.61 -20.05 36.67
N LYS A 77 13.91 -20.12 36.41
CA LYS A 77 14.75 -21.25 36.81
C LYS A 77 14.96 -21.30 38.33
N ALA A 78 15.20 -20.17 38.98
CA ALA A 78 15.31 -20.07 40.43
C ALA A 78 14.00 -20.40 41.16
N LEU A 79 12.84 -20.08 40.56
CA LEU A 79 11.53 -20.47 41.12
C LEU A 79 11.27 -21.98 41.01
N ALA A 80 11.89 -22.66 40.03
CA ALA A 80 11.79 -24.10 39.84
C ALA A 80 12.74 -24.90 40.76
N GLU A 81 13.92 -24.35 41.09
CA GLU A 81 14.88 -24.96 42.03
C GLU A 81 14.50 -24.80 43.52
N ALA A 82 13.48 -24.00 43.84
CA ALA A 82 13.01 -23.78 45.22
C ALA A 82 11.92 -24.75 45.71
N GLN A 83 11.61 -25.82 44.97
CA GLN A 83 10.81 -26.94 45.50
C GLN A 83 11.75 -28.05 46.02
N PRO A 84 11.72 -28.39 47.32
CA PRO A 84 12.58 -29.45 47.85
C PRO A 84 12.07 -30.83 47.45
N ALA A 85 13.01 -31.66 47.01
CA ALA A 85 12.86 -33.08 46.83
C ALA A 85 12.61 -33.79 48.17
N SER A 86 11.69 -34.76 48.18
CA SER A 86 11.63 -35.83 49.17
C SER A 86 11.30 -37.17 48.49
N PRO A 87 11.79 -38.32 49.01
CA PRO A 87 12.12 -39.51 48.23
C PRO A 87 11.07 -40.65 48.29
N SER A 88 11.10 -41.52 47.27
CA SER A 88 10.46 -42.86 47.15
C SER A 88 11.13 -43.94 48.06
N PRO A 89 10.74 -45.25 48.16
CA PRO A 89 9.88 -46.16 47.34
C PRO A 89 9.05 -47.20 48.21
N PRO A 90 8.63 -48.46 47.84
CA PRO A 90 8.62 -49.23 46.56
C PRO A 90 7.30 -50.00 46.22
N GLU A 91 7.26 -50.63 45.03
CA GLU A 91 6.24 -51.60 44.55
C GLU A 91 6.33 -52.99 45.24
N PRO A 92 5.33 -53.90 45.06
CA PRO A 92 5.54 -54.99 44.08
C PRO A 92 4.30 -55.51 43.30
N THR A 93 4.54 -55.81 42.03
CA THR A 93 4.31 -57.06 41.25
C THR A 93 3.05 -57.94 41.39
N GLY A 94 2.43 -58.24 40.23
CA GLY A 94 1.72 -59.50 39.86
C GLY A 94 0.22 -59.53 40.18
N GLY A 95 -0.72 -60.02 39.37
CA GLY A 95 -0.72 -60.80 38.13
C GLY A 95 -2.11 -61.44 37.96
N ALA A 96 -2.63 -61.45 36.73
CA ALA A 96 -3.60 -62.39 36.13
C ALA A 96 -5.02 -62.63 36.71
N THR A 97 -6.01 -62.15 35.92
CA THR A 97 -7.08 -62.92 35.22
C THR A 97 -8.12 -63.73 36.01
N LEU A 98 -9.42 -63.38 35.86
CA LEU A 98 -10.47 -64.14 35.12
C LEU A 98 -11.87 -63.46 35.18
N THR A 99 -12.29 -62.98 34.01
CA THR A 99 -13.61 -62.79 33.32
C THR A 99 -14.85 -63.63 33.74
N PRO A 100 -16.04 -63.55 33.07
CA PRO A 100 -16.62 -62.57 32.09
C PRO A 100 -18.14 -62.28 32.29
N SER A 101 -18.71 -61.35 31.49
CA SER A 101 -19.97 -61.47 30.70
C SER A 101 -20.34 -60.08 30.17
N ALA A 102 -20.76 -59.76 28.95
CA ALA A 102 -20.89 -60.40 27.64
C ALA A 102 -21.16 -59.25 26.62
N THR A 103 -20.35 -59.20 25.54
CA THR A 103 -20.72 -59.13 24.09
C THR A 103 -21.73 -58.07 23.57
N PRO A 104 -21.67 -57.61 22.29
CA PRO A 104 -20.56 -57.23 21.40
C PRO A 104 -20.73 -55.85 20.71
N ALA A 105 -19.65 -55.35 20.09
CA ALA A 105 -19.70 -54.32 19.04
C ALA A 105 -20.06 -54.92 17.66
N PRO A 106 -20.48 -54.11 16.66
CA PRO A 106 -19.47 -53.64 15.69
C PRO A 106 -19.67 -52.18 15.20
N ARG A 107 -18.56 -51.54 14.82
CA ARG A 107 -18.53 -50.24 14.11
C ARG A 107 -19.00 -50.41 12.66
N PRO A 108 -19.47 -49.33 11.99
CA PRO A 108 -18.54 -48.56 11.14
C PRO A 108 -18.71 -47.03 11.25
N ALA A 109 -17.61 -46.30 11.03
CA ALA A 109 -17.62 -44.85 10.73
C ALA A 109 -17.91 -44.65 9.22
N PRO A 110 -18.42 -43.51 8.69
CA PRO A 110 -17.80 -42.17 8.86
C PRO A 110 -18.72 -40.91 8.83
N ARG A 111 -18.14 -39.77 9.29
CA ARG A 111 -18.41 -38.34 8.96
C ARG A 111 -19.82 -37.75 9.14
N SER A 112 -19.95 -36.77 10.06
CA SER A 112 -20.00 -35.32 9.76
C SER A 112 -20.78 -34.49 10.81
N GLU A 113 -20.19 -33.34 11.13
CA GLU A 113 -20.79 -32.06 11.59
C GLU A 113 -21.58 -31.90 12.90
N ALA A 114 -21.02 -31.00 13.73
CA ALA A 114 -21.68 -29.86 14.39
C ALA A 114 -22.62 -30.11 15.59
N ARG A 115 -22.19 -29.70 16.79
CA ARG A 115 -22.59 -28.42 17.42
C ARG A 115 -22.04 -28.22 18.84
N LYS A 116 -21.36 -27.07 19.02
CA LYS A 116 -21.46 -26.08 20.10
C LYS A 116 -21.73 -26.56 21.54
N LYS A 117 -20.79 -26.24 22.43
CA LYS A 117 -21.08 -25.42 23.62
C LYS A 117 -19.91 -24.48 23.95
N LYS A 118 -20.17 -23.20 23.69
CA LYS A 118 -19.35 -22.02 24.01
C LYS A 118 -19.28 -21.85 25.52
N GLY A 119 -18.08 -21.88 26.09
CA GLY A 119 -17.76 -21.24 27.37
C GLY A 119 -17.53 -19.75 27.12
N ALA A 120 -18.45 -18.93 27.58
CA ALA A 120 -18.37 -17.48 27.50
C ALA A 120 -17.44 -16.95 28.60
N CYS A 121 -16.27 -16.44 28.22
CA CYS A 121 -15.61 -15.40 28.98
C CYS A 121 -15.89 -14.08 28.26
N ARG A 122 -16.81 -13.30 28.85
CA ARG A 122 -17.08 -11.91 28.51
C ARG A 122 -15.79 -11.12 28.66
N ARG A 123 -15.20 -10.68 27.53
CA ARG A 123 -14.43 -9.44 27.52
C ARG A 123 -15.33 -8.34 26.98
N SER A 124 -15.69 -7.50 27.93
CA SER A 124 -16.27 -6.17 27.81
C SER A 124 -15.53 -5.29 26.81
N GLY A 125 -16.29 -4.44 26.13
CA GLY A 125 -15.79 -3.29 25.39
C GLY A 125 -15.76 -3.53 23.88
N GLY A 126 -16.92 -3.44 23.23
CA GLY A 126 -16.96 -3.10 21.82
C GLY A 126 -16.38 -1.71 21.65
N GLN A 127 -15.08 -1.63 21.37
CA GLN A 127 -14.61 -0.56 20.52
C GLN A 127 -15.17 -0.88 19.13
N GLU A 128 -16.07 -0.03 18.63
CA GLU A 128 -16.14 0.13 17.19
C GLU A 128 -14.72 0.49 16.76
N CYS A 129 -13.99 -0.48 16.20
CA CYS A 129 -12.68 -0.24 15.62
C CYS A 129 -12.86 0.88 14.61
N GLU A 130 -12.31 2.04 14.93
CA GLU A 130 -12.29 3.22 14.09
C GLU A 130 -11.78 2.79 12.70
N LEU A 131 -12.67 2.86 11.70
CA LEU A 131 -12.34 2.47 10.33
C LEU A 131 -11.23 3.38 9.86
N ALA A 132 -10.12 2.79 9.48
CA ALA A 132 -8.92 3.54 9.16
C ALA A 132 -8.42 3.19 7.77
N VAL A 133 -8.03 4.23 7.04
CA VAL A 133 -7.62 4.13 5.63
C VAL A 133 -6.43 3.19 5.41
N TRP A 134 -5.60 2.98 6.44
CA TRP A 134 -4.47 2.05 6.39
C TRP A 134 -4.88 0.60 6.16
N GLN A 135 -6.15 0.23 6.41
CA GLN A 135 -6.69 -1.10 6.10
C GLN A 135 -6.73 -1.37 4.59
N LEU A 136 -6.73 -0.33 3.75
CA LEU A 136 -6.67 -0.45 2.30
C LEU A 136 -5.23 -0.74 1.85
N ASP A 137 -5.05 -1.80 1.06
CA ASP A 137 -3.79 -2.03 0.34
C ASP A 137 -3.82 -1.24 -0.97
N LEU A 138 -3.35 0.00 -0.90
CA LEU A 138 -3.22 0.87 -2.05
C LEU A 138 -1.83 0.75 -2.65
N ARG A 139 -1.77 0.38 -3.94
CA ARG A 139 -0.52 0.25 -4.68
C ARG A 139 -0.57 0.94 -6.02
N VAL A 140 0.59 1.32 -6.51
CA VAL A 140 0.77 1.77 -7.89
C VAL A 140 0.74 0.55 -8.80
N GLY A 141 -0.07 0.63 -9.86
CA GLY A 141 -0.12 -0.38 -10.92
C GLY A 141 0.21 0.23 -12.28
N ARG A 142 0.73 -0.58 -13.20
CA ARG A 142 0.90 -0.23 -14.62
C ARG A 142 -0.08 -1.03 -15.44
N ILE A 143 -0.89 -0.36 -16.24
CA ILE A 143 -1.81 -1.04 -17.16
C ILE A 143 -0.98 -1.55 -18.34
N LEU A 144 -0.90 -2.85 -18.52
CA LEU A 144 -0.20 -3.49 -19.65
C LEU A 144 -1.05 -3.49 -20.92
N SER A 145 -2.35 -3.73 -20.74
CA SER A 145 -3.31 -3.69 -21.85
C SER A 145 -4.68 -3.31 -21.33
N ALA A 146 -5.42 -2.57 -22.14
CA ALA A 146 -6.81 -2.23 -21.90
C ALA A 146 -7.63 -2.65 -23.13
N ARG A 147 -8.76 -3.29 -22.90
CA ARG A 147 -9.69 -3.75 -23.95
C ARG A 147 -11.12 -3.46 -23.56
N GLN A 148 -11.98 -3.19 -24.53
CA GLN A 148 -13.41 -3.01 -24.26
C GLN A 148 -14.02 -4.34 -23.76
N HIS A 149 -14.94 -4.25 -22.80
CA HIS A 149 -15.58 -5.44 -22.25
C HIS A 149 -16.55 -6.05 -23.28
N PRO A 150 -16.50 -7.38 -23.54
CA PRO A 150 -17.28 -8.01 -24.61
C PRO A 150 -18.80 -7.89 -24.40
N GLU A 151 -19.25 -7.95 -23.15
CA GLU A 151 -20.68 -7.85 -22.79
C GLU A 151 -21.12 -6.43 -22.38
N ALA A 152 -20.25 -5.41 -22.44
CA ALA A 152 -20.57 -4.08 -21.93
C ALA A 152 -19.70 -2.95 -22.51
N GLU A 153 -20.32 -2.08 -23.32
CA GLU A 153 -19.61 -0.94 -23.90
C GLU A 153 -19.14 0.08 -22.85
N SER A 154 -19.85 0.19 -21.73
CA SER A 154 -19.51 1.09 -20.62
C SER A 154 -18.36 0.60 -19.72
N LEU A 155 -17.83 -0.61 -19.95
CA LEU A 155 -16.79 -1.21 -19.12
C LEU A 155 -15.53 -1.52 -19.95
N CYS A 156 -14.39 -1.43 -19.29
CA CYS A 156 -13.09 -1.81 -19.83
C CYS A 156 -12.48 -2.90 -18.95
N VAL A 157 -11.79 -3.85 -19.58
CA VAL A 157 -10.99 -4.88 -18.92
C VAL A 157 -9.52 -4.50 -19.09
N GLN A 158 -8.81 -4.36 -17.98
CA GLN A 158 -7.41 -3.96 -17.93
C GLN A 158 -6.58 -5.07 -17.30
N GLU A 159 -5.42 -5.37 -17.88
CA GLU A 159 -4.41 -6.19 -17.21
C GLU A 159 -3.42 -5.24 -16.51
N VAL A 160 -3.31 -5.33 -15.19
CA VAL A 160 -2.53 -4.40 -14.36
C VAL A 160 -1.37 -5.13 -13.72
N ASP A 161 -0.14 -4.68 -13.99
CA ASP A 161 1.05 -5.09 -13.25
C ASP A 161 1.16 -4.32 -11.93
N LEU A 162 1.26 -5.05 -10.83
CA LEU A 162 1.40 -4.52 -9.47
C LEU A 162 2.76 -4.88 -8.86
N GLY A 163 3.75 -5.30 -9.66
CA GLY A 163 5.07 -5.72 -9.17
C GLY A 163 5.09 -7.10 -8.50
N GLU A 164 4.04 -7.91 -8.69
CA GLU A 164 3.89 -9.24 -8.07
C GLU A 164 4.36 -10.39 -8.99
N GLY A 165 4.93 -10.07 -10.15
CA GLY A 165 5.38 -11.02 -11.17
C GLY A 165 4.28 -11.58 -12.08
N GLN A 166 3.00 -11.46 -11.68
CA GLN A 166 1.85 -11.76 -12.54
C GLN A 166 0.87 -10.57 -12.55
N PRO A 167 0.40 -10.14 -13.73
CA PRO A 167 -0.61 -9.10 -13.82
C PRO A 167 -1.94 -9.58 -13.25
N ARG A 168 -2.70 -8.65 -12.67
CA ARG A 168 -4.06 -8.89 -12.20
C ARG A 168 -5.05 -8.20 -13.13
N THR A 169 -6.15 -8.89 -13.41
CA THR A 169 -7.25 -8.33 -14.20
C THR A 169 -8.07 -7.36 -13.36
N ALA A 170 -8.26 -6.15 -13.87
CA ALA A 170 -9.17 -5.13 -13.35
C ALA A 170 -10.32 -4.92 -14.33
N VAL A 171 -11.51 -4.68 -13.82
CA VAL A 171 -12.65 -4.21 -14.61
C VAL A 171 -13.08 -2.86 -14.04
N SER A 172 -13.02 -1.83 -14.89
CA SER A 172 -13.41 -0.47 -14.53
C SER A 172 -14.39 0.09 -15.54
N ARG A 173 -15.05 1.19 -15.18
CA ARG A 173 -15.90 1.92 -16.13
C ARG A 173 -15.02 2.61 -17.16
N VAL A 174 -15.49 2.70 -18.40
CA VAL A 174 -14.82 3.47 -19.45
C VAL A 174 -14.70 4.92 -18.98
N MET A 175 -13.48 5.45 -19.09
CA MET A 175 -13.14 6.79 -18.65
C MET A 175 -13.45 7.78 -19.76
N THR A 176 -13.97 8.94 -19.39
CA THR A 176 -14.45 9.92 -20.38
C THR A 176 -13.31 10.61 -21.11
N ASN A 177 -12.17 10.77 -20.43
CA ASN A 177 -11.06 11.60 -20.90
C ASN A 177 -9.87 10.79 -21.44
N THR A 178 -9.87 9.46 -21.29
CA THR A 178 -8.74 8.61 -21.69
C THR A 178 -9.22 7.50 -22.60
N PRO A 179 -8.92 7.54 -23.91
CA PRO A 179 -9.24 6.44 -24.80
C PRO A 179 -8.46 5.20 -24.39
N THR A 180 -9.06 4.02 -24.59
CA THR A 180 -8.53 2.71 -24.20
C THR A 180 -7.07 2.49 -24.65
N GLU A 181 -6.69 3.02 -25.82
CA GLU A 181 -5.33 2.91 -26.36
C GLU A 181 -4.30 3.69 -25.54
N GLN A 182 -4.67 4.88 -25.04
CA GLN A 182 -3.79 5.72 -24.20
C GLN A 182 -3.71 5.23 -22.76
N MET A 183 -4.61 4.35 -22.33
CA MET A 183 -4.53 3.71 -21.01
C MET A 183 -3.41 2.69 -20.92
N SER A 184 -3.01 2.11 -22.05
CA SER A 184 -1.89 1.16 -22.09
C SER A 184 -0.61 1.87 -21.68
N GLU A 185 0.22 1.18 -20.90
CA GLU A 185 1.48 1.66 -20.33
C GLU A 185 1.36 2.81 -19.31
N SER A 186 0.14 3.23 -18.97
CA SER A 186 -0.10 4.26 -17.96
C SER A 186 -0.06 3.72 -16.54
N LEU A 187 0.44 4.55 -15.61
CA LEU A 187 0.43 4.26 -14.18
C LEU A 187 -0.89 4.66 -13.54
N CYS A 188 -1.29 3.90 -12.51
CA CYS A 188 -2.57 4.07 -11.82
C CYS A 188 -2.43 3.72 -10.33
N VAL A 189 -3.42 4.12 -9.53
CA VAL A 189 -3.55 3.69 -8.14
C VAL A 189 -4.64 2.63 -8.02
N CYS A 190 -4.32 1.52 -7.36
CA CYS A 190 -5.16 0.35 -7.26
C CYS A 190 -5.40 -0.06 -5.81
N VAL A 191 -6.61 -0.60 -5.53
CA VAL A 191 -6.92 -1.35 -4.31
C VAL A 191 -6.66 -2.83 -4.55
N CYS A 192 -5.68 -3.40 -3.84
CA CYS A 192 -5.14 -4.74 -4.09
C CYS A 192 -5.67 -5.82 -3.14
N ASN A 193 -6.23 -5.43 -1.99
CA ASN A 193 -6.77 -6.34 -0.98
C ASN A 193 -8.30 -6.46 -1.01
N GLY A 194 -8.97 -5.89 -2.02
CA GLY A 194 -10.40 -6.06 -2.22
C GLY A 194 -10.76 -7.50 -2.60
N ARG A 195 -11.93 -7.97 -2.15
CA ARG A 195 -12.47 -9.26 -2.60
C ARG A 195 -12.68 -9.26 -4.11
N ALA A 196 -12.25 -10.32 -4.79
CA ALA A 196 -12.47 -10.44 -6.24
C ALA A 196 -13.96 -10.46 -6.59
N VAL A 197 -14.36 -9.68 -7.59
CA VAL A 197 -15.76 -9.50 -8.01
C VAL A 197 -15.92 -9.93 -9.47
N ARG A 198 -16.97 -10.71 -9.77
CA ARG A 198 -17.35 -10.98 -11.16
C ARG A 198 -18.22 -9.85 -11.68
N VAL A 199 -17.76 -9.19 -12.74
CA VAL A 199 -18.50 -8.15 -13.45
C VAL A 199 -18.78 -8.69 -14.85
N ARG A 200 -20.06 -9.01 -15.13
CA ARG A 200 -20.52 -9.54 -16.43
C ARG A 200 -19.61 -10.66 -16.98
N GLY A 201 -19.39 -11.68 -16.15
CA GLY A 201 -18.58 -12.86 -16.50
C GLY A 201 -17.08 -12.73 -16.27
N VAL A 202 -16.51 -11.52 -16.23
CA VAL A 202 -15.07 -11.30 -16.02
C VAL A 202 -14.75 -11.13 -14.53
N LEU A 203 -13.73 -11.81 -14.03
CA LEU A 203 -13.30 -11.73 -12.63
C LEU A 203 -12.31 -10.57 -12.42
N SER A 204 -12.75 -9.48 -11.81
CA SER A 204 -11.90 -8.38 -11.36
C SER A 204 -11.23 -8.72 -10.03
N LYS A 205 -9.90 -8.78 -10.01
CA LYS A 205 -9.08 -9.10 -8.82
C LYS A 205 -8.50 -7.86 -8.12
N VAL A 206 -8.69 -6.70 -8.72
CA VAL A 206 -8.16 -5.41 -8.30
C VAL A 206 -9.16 -4.33 -8.69
N HIS A 207 -9.19 -3.23 -7.94
CA HIS A 207 -10.00 -2.05 -8.25
C HIS A 207 -9.11 -0.86 -8.59
N VAL A 208 -9.28 -0.27 -9.77
CA VAL A 208 -8.55 0.95 -10.17
C VAL A 208 -9.28 2.16 -9.62
N LEU A 209 -8.60 3.00 -8.83
CA LEU A 209 -9.18 4.20 -8.26
C LEU A 209 -9.27 5.30 -9.32
N CYS A 210 -10.46 5.89 -9.43
CA CYS A 210 -10.75 6.93 -10.39
C CYS A 210 -11.23 8.20 -9.68
N ALA A 211 -10.81 9.36 -10.18
CA ALA A 211 -11.41 10.63 -9.83
C ALA A 211 -12.67 10.84 -10.68
N ALA A 212 -13.75 11.29 -10.04
CA ALA A 212 -15.03 11.52 -10.68
C ALA A 212 -15.66 12.83 -10.23
N ASP A 213 -16.11 13.63 -11.19
CA ASP A 213 -16.99 14.79 -10.98
C ASP A 213 -18.34 14.59 -11.70
N SER A 214 -19.09 15.67 -11.94
CA SER A 214 -20.38 15.62 -12.63
C SER A 214 -20.31 15.18 -14.08
N ALA A 215 -19.17 15.37 -14.75
CA ALA A 215 -19.03 15.17 -16.20
C ALA A 215 -17.87 14.21 -16.57
N HIS A 216 -16.86 14.10 -15.71
CA HIS A 216 -15.60 13.44 -16.00
C HIS A 216 -15.34 12.25 -15.06
N LEU A 217 -14.73 11.22 -15.63
CA LEU A 217 -14.16 10.08 -14.92
C LEU A 217 -12.76 9.81 -15.47
N GLU A 218 -11.75 9.87 -14.62
CA GLU A 218 -10.35 9.69 -15.01
C GLU A 218 -9.53 8.95 -13.93
N MET A 219 -8.38 8.42 -14.33
CA MET A 219 -7.49 7.68 -13.42
C MET A 219 -6.77 8.62 -12.47
N ILE A 220 -6.60 8.19 -11.22
CA ILE A 220 -5.65 8.86 -10.34
C ILE A 220 -4.23 8.48 -10.78
N ALA A 221 -3.47 9.46 -11.24
CA ALA A 221 -2.09 9.33 -11.67
C ALA A 221 -1.13 9.40 -10.46
N PRO A 222 -0.30 8.38 -10.23
CA PRO A 222 0.77 8.46 -9.25
C PRO A 222 1.90 9.39 -9.73
N PRO A 223 2.87 9.76 -8.86
CA PRO A 223 4.03 10.55 -9.28
C PRO A 223 4.83 9.82 -10.37
N THR A 224 5.47 10.57 -11.27
CA THR A 224 6.19 10.02 -12.45
C THR A 224 7.37 9.11 -12.10
N SER A 225 7.92 9.23 -10.88
CA SER A 225 8.99 8.37 -10.36
C SER A 225 8.48 7.05 -9.76
N ALA A 226 7.15 6.85 -9.69
CA ALA A 226 6.54 5.65 -9.16
C ALA A 226 6.75 4.43 -10.07
N GLN A 227 6.80 3.26 -9.45
CA GLN A 227 6.95 1.97 -10.10
C GLN A 227 5.80 1.03 -9.69
N PRO A 228 5.44 0.06 -10.54
CA PRO A 228 4.50 -0.99 -10.17
C PRO A 228 4.84 -1.65 -8.83
N GLY A 229 3.88 -1.71 -7.93
CA GLY A 229 4.01 -2.27 -6.59
C GLY A 229 4.38 -1.27 -5.50
N ASP A 230 4.72 -0.02 -5.83
CA ASP A 230 4.93 1.01 -4.82
C ASP A 230 3.67 1.20 -3.96
N ARG A 231 3.85 1.27 -2.65
CA ARG A 231 2.75 1.45 -1.71
C ARG A 231 2.37 2.92 -1.60
N VAL A 232 1.08 3.20 -1.71
CA VAL A 232 0.50 4.52 -1.42
C VAL A 232 0.11 4.56 0.06
N THR A 233 0.58 5.60 0.75
CA THR A 233 0.42 5.76 2.20
C THR A 233 -0.08 7.17 2.54
N PHE A 234 -0.46 7.35 3.80
CA PHE A 234 -1.01 8.59 4.34
C PHE A 234 -0.23 8.96 5.59
N ASN A 235 0.37 10.16 5.63
CA ASN A 235 1.30 10.54 6.71
C ASN A 235 0.69 10.48 8.11
N ASN A 236 -0.60 10.77 8.24
CA ASN A 236 -1.29 10.78 9.53
C ASN A 236 -1.96 9.44 9.89
N TYR A 237 -1.86 8.42 9.03
CA TYR A 237 -2.49 7.12 9.22
C TYR A 237 -1.47 5.98 9.00
N PRO A 238 -0.51 5.80 9.94
CA PRO A 238 0.39 4.66 9.88
C PRO A 238 -0.37 3.36 10.16
N GLY A 239 -0.06 2.30 9.42
CA GLY A 239 -0.63 0.97 9.61
C GLY A 239 -0.25 0.00 8.49
N GLU A 240 -0.50 -1.29 8.72
CA GLU A 240 -0.34 -2.35 7.73
C GLU A 240 -1.71 -2.72 7.16
N PRO A 241 -1.82 -2.99 5.84
CA PRO A 241 -3.11 -3.26 5.22
C PRO A 241 -3.61 -4.64 5.59
N ASP A 242 -4.93 -4.80 5.57
CA ASP A 242 -5.54 -6.10 5.81
C ASP A 242 -5.25 -7.05 4.64
N ARG A 243 -5.10 -8.35 4.94
CA ARG A 243 -4.89 -9.38 3.90
C ARG A 243 -6.05 -9.47 2.91
N GLU A 244 -7.27 -9.34 3.42
CA GLU A 244 -8.49 -9.31 2.62
C GLU A 244 -9.45 -8.30 3.24
N LEU A 245 -9.84 -7.30 2.47
CA LEU A 245 -10.71 -6.22 2.88
C LEU A 245 -12.16 -6.68 2.83
N SER A 246 -12.89 -6.46 3.92
CA SER A 246 -14.35 -6.68 3.89
C SER A 246 -15.03 -5.62 2.99
N PRO A 247 -16.02 -5.99 2.14
CA PRO A 247 -16.68 -5.04 1.24
C PRO A 247 -17.33 -3.84 1.96
N ARG A 248 -17.66 -4.01 3.26
CA ARG A 248 -18.26 -2.95 4.08
C ARG A 248 -17.28 -1.84 4.45
N VAL A 249 -15.99 -2.14 4.51
CA VAL A 249 -14.95 -1.17 4.90
C VAL A 249 -14.75 -0.15 3.79
N PHE A 250 -14.57 -0.60 2.54
CA PHE A 250 -14.39 0.31 1.40
C PHE A 250 -15.57 1.26 1.24
N GLY A 251 -16.81 0.76 1.30
CA GLY A 251 -18.01 1.62 1.18
C GLY A 251 -18.17 2.64 2.30
N ARG A 252 -17.56 2.43 3.48
CA ARG A 252 -17.54 3.40 4.58
C ARG A 252 -16.39 4.40 4.49
N LEU A 253 -15.26 4.00 3.88
CA LEU A 253 -14.12 4.88 3.64
C LEU A 253 -14.31 5.75 2.40
N GLN A 254 -15.05 5.27 1.40
CA GLN A 254 -15.25 5.96 0.12
C GLN A 254 -15.75 7.41 0.24
N PRO A 255 -16.70 7.77 1.12
CA PRO A 255 -17.15 9.16 1.27
C PRO A 255 -16.07 10.12 1.79
N ASP A 256 -15.07 9.58 2.49
CA ASP A 256 -13.95 10.36 3.03
C ASP A 256 -12.81 10.53 2.00
N LEU A 257 -12.89 9.84 0.86
CA LEU A 257 -11.95 9.95 -0.25
C LEU A 257 -12.40 11.03 -1.24
N SER A 258 -11.56 12.03 -1.45
CA SER A 258 -11.86 13.20 -2.28
C SER A 258 -10.62 13.70 -3.03
N ILE A 259 -10.85 14.52 -4.05
CA ILE A 259 -9.79 15.24 -4.75
C ILE A 259 -9.80 16.70 -4.29
N ASP A 260 -8.66 17.23 -3.88
CA ASP A 260 -8.49 18.62 -3.45
C ASP A 260 -8.59 19.61 -4.64
N VAL A 261 -8.64 20.92 -4.35
CA VAL A 261 -8.68 22.02 -5.33
C VAL A 261 -7.47 22.00 -6.28
N ARG A 262 -6.37 21.35 -5.87
CA ARG A 262 -5.12 21.21 -6.62
C ARG A 262 -5.06 19.92 -7.46
N GLY A 263 -6.15 19.15 -7.51
CA GLY A 263 -6.19 17.84 -8.17
C GLY A 263 -5.50 16.73 -7.37
N VAL A 264 -5.17 16.94 -6.09
CA VAL A 264 -4.47 15.93 -5.27
C VAL A 264 -5.49 14.98 -4.64
N ALA A 265 -5.25 13.66 -4.74
CA ALA A 265 -6.09 12.67 -4.09
C ALA A 265 -5.85 12.67 -2.57
N CYS A 266 -6.93 12.72 -1.79
CA CYS A 266 -6.90 12.91 -0.34
C CYS A 266 -7.90 11.99 0.38
N TYR A 267 -7.55 11.58 1.59
CA TYR A 267 -8.46 10.98 2.57
C TYR A 267 -8.58 11.91 3.76
N ARG A 268 -9.79 12.44 4.02
CA ARG A 268 -10.04 13.45 5.09
C ARG A 268 -9.02 14.62 5.07
N GLY A 269 -8.67 15.09 3.88
CA GLY A 269 -7.68 16.16 3.65
C GLY A 269 -6.21 15.73 3.71
N VAL A 270 -5.90 14.47 4.01
CA VAL A 270 -4.53 13.93 3.98
C VAL A 270 -4.23 13.33 2.61
N ALA A 271 -3.18 13.83 1.97
CA ALA A 271 -2.82 13.44 0.60
C ALA A 271 -2.34 11.98 0.48
N PHE A 272 -2.63 11.38 -0.67
CA PHE A 272 -2.07 10.11 -1.11
C PHE A 272 -0.61 10.31 -1.47
N GLU A 273 0.29 9.67 -0.73
CA GLU A 273 1.73 9.81 -0.93
C GLU A 273 2.39 8.47 -1.26
N VAL A 274 3.20 8.47 -2.31
CA VAL A 274 4.21 7.43 -2.54
C VAL A 274 5.51 7.90 -1.89
N LYS A 275 5.93 7.20 -0.84
CA LYS A 275 7.06 7.61 0.02
C LYS A 275 8.31 7.91 -0.81
N GLY A 276 8.83 9.14 -0.68
CA GLY A 276 10.04 9.59 -1.35
C GLY A 276 9.90 9.89 -2.85
N LYS A 277 8.69 9.79 -3.42
CA LYS A 277 8.44 9.94 -4.86
C LYS A 277 7.45 11.07 -5.17
N GLY A 278 6.43 11.28 -4.34
CA GLY A 278 5.50 12.39 -4.45
C GLY A 278 4.05 12.01 -4.20
N LEU A 279 3.14 12.89 -4.64
CA LEU A 279 1.70 12.78 -4.40
C LEU A 279 0.95 12.26 -5.62
N CYS A 280 -0.13 11.52 -5.38
CA CYS A 280 -1.04 11.08 -6.44
C CYS A 280 -2.06 12.18 -6.80
N ARG A 281 -2.31 12.36 -8.10
CA ARG A 281 -3.15 13.45 -8.62
C ARG A 281 -4.10 12.98 -9.71
N ALA A 282 -5.26 13.61 -9.79
CA ALA A 282 -6.14 13.54 -10.94
C ALA A 282 -5.64 14.52 -12.04
N PRO A 283 -5.59 14.13 -13.32
CA PRO A 283 -5.15 14.98 -14.42
C PRO A 283 -5.93 16.29 -14.59
N SER A 284 -7.26 16.27 -14.44
CA SER A 284 -8.16 17.39 -14.73
C SER A 284 -9.26 17.62 -13.68
N VAL A 285 -9.66 16.58 -12.95
CA VAL A 285 -10.71 16.66 -11.93
C VAL A 285 -10.18 17.34 -10.68
N CYS A 286 -10.83 18.42 -10.27
CA CYS A 286 -10.58 19.14 -9.02
C CYS A 286 -11.87 19.17 -8.20
N ASN A 287 -11.79 19.07 -6.86
CA ASN A 287 -12.96 18.99 -5.98
C ASN A 287 -13.94 17.84 -6.32
N GLY A 288 -13.39 16.73 -6.80
CA GLY A 288 -14.14 15.53 -7.16
C GLY A 288 -14.23 14.49 -6.04
N SER A 289 -14.97 13.43 -6.32
CA SER A 289 -15.03 12.21 -5.50
C SER A 289 -14.08 11.15 -6.02
N ILE A 290 -13.60 10.26 -5.16
CA ILE A 290 -12.82 9.08 -5.59
C ILE A 290 -13.75 7.86 -5.59
N LYS A 291 -13.71 7.10 -6.68
CA LYS A 291 -14.51 5.88 -6.88
C LYS A 291 -13.62 4.66 -7.10
#